data_AF-A0AA48GT50-F1
#
_entry.id   AF-A0AA48GT50-F1
#
_cell.length_a   1.000
_cell.length_b   1.000
_cell.length_c   1.000
_cell.angle_alpha   90.00
_cell.angle_beta   90.00
_cell.angle_gamma   90.00
#
_symmetry.space_group_name_H-M   'P 1'
#
loop_
_entity.id
_entity.type
_entity.pdbx_description
1 polymer ?
#
loop_
_entity_poly.entity_id
_entity_poly.type
_entity_poly.pdbx_seq_one_letter_code
_entity_poly.pdbx_strand_id
1 'polypeptide(L)'
;MFHLSIGRILTAAAILSAPLRAGDYDHLFDVVRDVWPERTLAMAICDKDASQLELIDLAETAKARNISLLIVDLKEEKDYNKTMAGAMSRNPGFVFIIDGDPIMGAKGHLTARMIYRATGRDIPTVGLSQGLLQLGAVLTAGPGAKDPVYASKETAARMKLALPEGAVDPTTKKKGK
;
A
#
# COMPACT_ATOMS: atom_id res chain seq x y z
N MET A 1 6.00 5.91 58.75
CA MET A 1 4.89 6.29 57.84
C MET A 1 5.45 6.16 56.43
N PHE A 2 5.26 5.00 55.78
CA PHE A 2 5.81 4.70 54.46
C PHE A 2 4.76 5.04 53.39
N HIS A 3 5.08 5.99 52.51
CA HIS A 3 4.28 6.30 51.32
C HIS A 3 4.86 5.50 50.14
N LEU A 4 4.23 4.38 49.79
CA LEU A 4 4.48 3.68 48.53
C LEU A 4 3.73 4.44 47.41
N SER A 5 4.47 5.20 46.60
CA SER A 5 3.92 5.73 45.34
C SER A 5 3.87 4.59 44.31
N ILE A 6 2.66 4.18 43.97
CA ILE A 6 2.37 3.20 42.92
C ILE A 6 2.66 3.88 41.57
N GLY A 7 3.85 3.65 41.03
CA GLY A 7 4.24 4.03 39.68
C GLY A 7 3.41 3.26 38.66
N ARG A 8 2.51 3.96 37.96
CA ARG A 8 1.81 3.45 36.78
C ARG A 8 2.83 3.18 35.68
N ILE A 9 3.16 1.90 35.46
CA ILE A 9 3.86 1.46 34.26
C ILE A 9 2.87 1.55 33.10
N LEU A 10 3.01 2.60 32.28
CA LEU A 10 2.40 2.66 30.94
C LEU A 10 3.17 1.69 30.06
N THR A 11 2.64 0.49 29.89
CA THR A 11 3.12 -0.44 28.87
C THR A 11 2.70 0.10 27.50
N ALA A 12 3.57 0.86 26.86
CA ALA A 12 3.44 1.18 25.45
C ALA A 12 3.55 -0.14 24.67
N ALA A 13 2.41 -0.68 24.22
CA ALA A 13 2.40 -1.77 23.26
C ALA A 13 2.95 -1.22 21.93
N ALA A 14 4.27 -1.33 21.75
CA ALA A 14 4.88 -1.22 20.45
C ALA A 14 4.25 -2.31 19.58
N ILE A 15 3.38 -1.91 18.64
CA ILE A 15 2.92 -2.78 17.58
C ILE A 15 4.18 -3.06 16.75
N LEU A 16 4.82 -4.19 17.04
CA LEU A 16 5.86 -4.76 16.21
C LEU A 16 5.21 -5.03 14.85
N SER A 17 5.40 -4.13 13.89
CA SER A 17 5.27 -4.48 12.48
C SER A 17 6.18 -5.68 12.27
N ALA A 18 5.59 -6.85 11.98
CA ALA A 18 6.39 -8.03 11.66
C ALA A 18 7.37 -7.64 10.53
N PRO A 19 8.65 -8.00 10.63
CA PRO A 19 9.57 -7.72 9.54
C PRO A 19 9.02 -8.38 8.29
N LEU A 20 8.91 -7.59 7.22
CA LEU A 20 8.58 -8.11 5.90
C LEU A 20 9.52 -9.26 5.58
N ARG A 21 8.97 -10.38 5.16
CA ARG A 21 9.75 -11.52 4.69
C ARG A 21 10.11 -11.28 3.23
N ALA A 22 11.31 -11.69 2.85
CA ALA A 22 11.71 -11.74 1.45
C ALA A 22 10.62 -12.49 0.64
N GLY A 23 10.11 -11.82 -0.40
CA GLY A 23 9.04 -12.36 -1.24
C GLY A 23 7.61 -11.96 -0.84
N ASP A 24 7.41 -11.10 0.16
CA ASP A 24 6.07 -10.59 0.49
C ASP A 24 5.46 -9.76 -0.66
N TYR A 25 6.30 -9.05 -1.41
CA TYR A 25 5.87 -8.32 -2.62
C TYR A 25 5.63 -9.24 -3.82
N ASP A 26 6.27 -10.41 -3.87
CA ASP A 26 6.27 -11.28 -5.05
C ASP A 26 4.86 -11.72 -5.41
N HIS A 27 4.12 -12.24 -4.43
CA HIS A 27 2.75 -12.74 -4.67
C HIS A 27 1.83 -11.64 -5.21
N LEU A 28 1.91 -10.43 -4.63
CA LEU A 28 1.07 -9.32 -5.06
C LEU A 28 1.45 -8.84 -6.47
N PHE A 29 2.74 -8.80 -6.79
CA PHE A 29 3.20 -8.41 -8.12
C PHE A 29 2.92 -9.46 -9.19
N ASP A 30 2.98 -10.76 -8.87
CA ASP A 30 2.53 -11.84 -9.77
C ASP A 30 1.06 -11.63 -10.13
N VAL A 31 0.22 -11.39 -9.12
CA VAL A 31 -1.19 -11.09 -9.32
C VAL A 31 -1.39 -9.84 -10.18
N VAL A 32 -0.66 -8.75 -9.93
CA VAL A 32 -0.74 -7.53 -10.76
C VAL A 32 -0.37 -7.84 -12.21
N ARG A 33 0.64 -8.67 -12.47
CA ARG A 33 1.03 -9.06 -13.83
C ARG A 33 -0.03 -9.90 -14.52
N ASP A 34 -0.72 -10.76 -13.79
CA ASP A 34 -1.77 -11.60 -14.33
C ASP A 34 -3.01 -10.79 -14.71
N VAL A 35 -3.44 -9.87 -13.85
CA VAL A 35 -4.70 -9.13 -14.07
C VAL A 35 -4.53 -7.84 -14.86
N TRP A 36 -3.36 -7.19 -14.75
CA TRP A 36 -3.06 -5.92 -15.41
C TRP A 36 -1.71 -5.97 -16.16
N PRO A 37 -1.55 -6.89 -17.14
CA PRO A 37 -0.28 -7.09 -17.85
C PRO A 37 0.21 -5.85 -18.62
N GLU A 38 -0.70 -4.93 -18.96
CA GLU A 38 -0.41 -3.67 -19.63
C GLU A 38 0.25 -2.61 -18.72
N ARG A 39 0.17 -2.77 -17.40
CA ARG A 39 0.68 -1.79 -16.43
C ARG A 39 2.15 -2.07 -16.09
N THR A 40 3.05 -1.42 -16.83
CA THR A 40 4.50 -1.63 -16.73
C THR A 40 5.24 -0.58 -15.92
N LEU A 41 4.55 0.45 -15.42
CA LEU A 41 5.12 1.50 -14.57
C LEU A 41 4.39 1.54 -13.22
N ALA A 42 5.07 1.14 -12.16
CA ALA A 42 4.65 1.33 -10.78
C ALA A 42 5.19 2.65 -10.24
N MET A 43 4.47 3.26 -9.31
CA MET A 43 4.97 4.40 -8.55
C MET A 43 4.89 4.10 -7.05
N ALA A 44 5.97 4.33 -6.32
CA ALA A 44 5.99 4.31 -4.87
C ALA A 44 6.33 5.71 -4.35
N ILE A 45 5.58 6.18 -3.35
CA ILE A 45 5.79 7.47 -2.71
C ILE A 45 6.07 7.21 -1.25
N CYS A 46 7.21 7.66 -0.77
CA CYS A 46 7.73 7.33 0.55
C CYS A 46 8.86 8.28 0.95
N ASP A 47 9.20 8.31 2.22
CA ASP A 47 10.51 8.77 2.67
C ASP A 47 11.54 7.72 2.27
N LYS A 48 12.36 8.04 1.26
CA LYS A 48 13.35 7.10 0.71
C LYS A 48 14.36 6.62 1.76
N ASP A 49 14.70 7.43 2.75
CA ASP A 49 15.72 7.07 3.75
C ASP A 49 15.12 6.22 4.86
N ALA A 50 13.85 6.45 5.21
CA ALA A 50 13.14 5.66 6.20
C ALA A 50 12.69 4.28 5.68
N SER A 51 12.44 4.14 4.37
CA SER A 51 11.91 2.92 3.74
C SER A 51 12.91 2.20 2.83
N GLN A 52 14.22 2.30 3.10
CA GLN A 52 15.25 1.76 2.21
C GLN A 52 15.13 0.25 2.00
N LEU A 53 14.85 -0.52 3.05
CA LEU A 53 14.78 -1.99 2.96
C LEU A 53 13.58 -2.43 2.11
N GLU A 54 12.42 -1.82 2.36
CA GLU A 54 11.19 -2.03 1.60
C GLU A 54 11.36 -1.63 0.15
N LEU A 55 12.06 -0.53 -0.14
CA LEU A 55 12.32 -0.07 -1.49
C LEU A 55 13.26 -0.98 -2.27
N ILE A 56 14.27 -1.57 -1.61
CA ILE A 56 15.17 -2.54 -2.26
C ILE A 56 14.37 -3.76 -2.70
N ASP A 57 13.62 -4.37 -1.78
CA ASP A 57 12.81 -5.56 -2.06
C ASP A 57 11.73 -5.27 -3.13
N LEU A 58 11.03 -4.13 -2.99
CA LEU A 58 10.05 -3.67 -3.97
C LEU A 58 10.66 -3.47 -5.36
N ALA A 59 11.86 -2.87 -5.44
CA ALA A 59 12.54 -2.63 -6.71
C ALA A 59 13.04 -3.93 -7.36
N GLU A 60 13.54 -4.88 -6.57
CA GLU A 60 13.96 -6.20 -7.05
C GLU A 60 12.76 -7.01 -7.57
N THR A 61 11.67 -7.07 -6.80
CA THR A 61 10.42 -7.73 -7.20
C THR A 61 9.82 -7.11 -8.46
N ALA A 62 9.77 -5.77 -8.56
CA ALA A 62 9.26 -5.07 -9.73
C ALA A 62 10.11 -5.37 -10.97
N LYS A 63 11.43 -5.31 -10.84
CA LYS A 63 12.38 -5.60 -11.92
C LYS A 63 12.24 -7.04 -12.43
N ALA A 64 12.12 -8.01 -11.53
CA ALA A 64 11.92 -9.42 -11.88
C ALA A 64 10.67 -9.67 -12.75
N ARG A 65 9.71 -8.73 -12.73
CA ARG A 65 8.41 -8.83 -13.41
C ARG A 65 8.24 -7.81 -14.54
N ASN A 66 9.34 -7.22 -15.02
CA ASN A 66 9.35 -6.20 -16.07
C ASN A 66 8.47 -4.98 -15.75
N ILE A 67 8.39 -4.60 -14.47
CA ILE A 67 7.74 -3.38 -14.02
C ILE A 67 8.82 -2.36 -13.66
N SER A 68 8.78 -1.21 -14.32
CA SER A 68 9.59 -0.05 -13.95
C SER A 68 9.04 0.58 -12.67
N LEU A 69 9.90 0.90 -11.72
CA LEU A 69 9.52 1.56 -10.48
C LEU A 69 9.93 3.04 -10.50
N LEU A 70 8.95 3.93 -10.42
CA LEU A 70 9.13 5.35 -10.15
C LEU A 70 9.10 5.57 -8.63
N ILE A 71 10.27 5.82 -8.04
CA ILE A 71 10.37 6.19 -6.63
C ILE A 71 10.24 7.70 -6.51
N VAL A 72 9.29 8.14 -5.70
CA VAL A 72 8.98 9.55 -5.45
C VAL A 72 9.28 9.83 -3.99
N ASP A 73 10.41 10.49 -3.75
CA ASP A 73 10.86 10.83 -2.41
C ASP A 73 9.99 11.97 -1.84
N LEU A 74 9.39 11.71 -0.68
CA LEU A 74 8.59 12.65 0.07
C LEU A 74 9.09 12.64 1.51
N LYS A 75 9.71 13.73 1.95
CA LYS A 75 10.25 13.88 3.32
C LYS A 75 9.33 14.57 4.28
N GLU A 76 8.46 15.42 3.75
CA GLU A 76 7.60 16.28 4.56
C GLU A 76 6.22 16.41 3.92
N GLU A 77 5.19 16.42 4.76
CA GLU A 77 3.81 16.60 4.32
C GLU A 77 3.61 17.90 3.52
N LYS A 78 4.30 18.98 3.90
CA LYS A 78 4.16 20.29 3.24
C LYS A 78 4.48 20.25 1.74
N ASP A 79 5.38 19.35 1.33
CA ASP A 79 5.83 19.21 -0.06
C ASP A 79 4.92 18.28 -0.89
N TYR A 80 3.98 17.58 -0.25
CA TYR A 80 3.10 16.59 -0.86
C TYR A 80 2.44 17.09 -2.16
N ASN A 81 1.85 18.28 -2.16
CA ASN A 81 1.13 18.77 -3.35
C ASN A 81 2.05 18.96 -4.57
N LYS A 82 3.24 19.52 -4.34
CA LYS A 82 4.23 19.78 -5.38
C LYS A 82 4.78 18.46 -5.92
N THR A 83 5.16 17.56 -5.02
CA THR A 83 5.69 16.24 -5.35
C THR A 83 4.66 15.42 -6.13
N MET A 84 3.39 15.43 -5.71
CA MET A 84 2.32 14.66 -6.38
C MET A 84 1.97 15.20 -7.76
N ALA A 85 2.01 16.51 -7.97
CA ALA A 85 1.72 17.09 -9.28
C ALA A 85 2.71 16.58 -10.34
N GLY A 86 4.00 16.61 -10.02
CA GLY A 86 5.06 16.07 -10.89
C GLY A 86 4.96 14.56 -11.05
N ALA A 87 4.82 13.82 -9.95
CA ALA A 87 4.77 12.37 -9.95
C ALA A 87 3.60 11.82 -10.78
N MET A 88 2.39 12.34 -10.57
CA MET A 88 1.20 11.85 -11.28
C MET A 88 1.23 12.23 -12.77
N SER A 89 1.96 13.28 -13.17
CA SER A 89 2.13 13.61 -14.60
C SER A 89 2.87 12.52 -15.39
N ARG A 90 3.62 11.65 -14.71
CA ARG A 90 4.30 10.49 -15.30
C ARG A 90 3.36 9.36 -15.72
N ASN A 91 2.07 9.49 -15.37
CA ASN A 91 1.01 8.54 -15.68
C ASN A 91 1.36 7.09 -15.32
N PRO A 92 1.66 6.81 -14.04
CA PRO A 92 1.96 5.45 -13.61
C PRO A 92 0.76 4.53 -13.87
N GLY A 93 1.06 3.28 -14.21
CA GLY A 93 0.05 2.24 -14.36
C GLY A 93 -0.61 1.91 -13.03
N PHE A 94 0.12 1.93 -11.91
CA PHE A 94 -0.46 1.76 -10.57
C PHE A 94 0.43 2.40 -9.51
N VAL A 95 -0.13 2.62 -8.33
CA VAL A 95 0.60 3.13 -7.16
C VAL A 95 0.78 2.00 -6.15
N PHE A 96 2.00 1.82 -5.68
CA PHE A 96 2.33 0.94 -4.58
C PHE A 96 2.44 1.73 -3.28
N ILE A 97 1.70 1.34 -2.25
CA ILE A 97 1.77 1.94 -0.91
C ILE A 97 2.68 1.07 -0.03
N ILE A 98 3.72 1.69 0.52
CA ILE A 98 4.62 1.05 1.48
C ILE A 98 4.02 1.25 2.88
N ASP A 99 3.44 0.20 3.45
CA ASP A 99 2.67 0.33 4.69
C ASP A 99 3.48 0.78 5.90
N GLY A 100 4.77 0.46 5.93
CA GLY A 100 5.73 0.85 6.96
C GLY A 100 6.27 2.27 6.82
N ASP A 101 5.95 2.98 5.74
CA ASP A 101 6.46 4.34 5.53
C ASP A 101 5.90 5.32 6.58
N PRO A 102 6.75 6.17 7.21
CA PRO A 102 6.31 7.07 8.26
C PRO A 102 5.37 8.19 7.79
N ILE A 103 5.31 8.48 6.49
CA ILE A 103 4.52 9.59 5.91
C ILE A 103 3.31 9.07 5.12
N MET A 104 3.51 7.98 4.37
CA MET A 104 2.60 7.37 3.41
C MET A 104 2.14 5.96 3.83
N GLY A 105 2.37 5.57 5.08
CA GLY A 105 1.94 4.27 5.59
C GLY A 105 0.42 4.08 5.64
N ALA A 106 -0.04 2.84 5.87
CA ALA A 106 -1.45 2.44 5.71
C ALA A 106 -2.47 3.23 6.56
N LYS A 107 -2.00 3.88 7.64
CA LYS A 107 -2.84 4.64 8.59
C LYS A 107 -2.74 6.15 8.41
N GLY A 108 -1.90 6.63 7.47
CA GLY A 108 -1.68 8.05 7.24
C GLY A 108 -2.82 8.72 6.46
N HIS A 109 -3.16 9.96 6.82
CA HIS A 109 -4.15 10.75 6.08
C HIS A 109 -3.68 11.11 4.66
N LEU A 110 -2.36 11.20 4.45
CA LEU A 110 -1.77 11.41 3.12
C LEU A 110 -1.97 10.20 2.20
N THR A 111 -1.99 9.00 2.74
CA THR A 111 -2.30 7.76 2.01
C THR A 111 -3.72 7.79 1.47
N ALA A 112 -4.71 8.14 2.32
CA ALA A 112 -6.09 8.29 1.89
C ALA A 112 -6.23 9.37 0.80
N ARG A 113 -5.54 10.51 0.96
CA ARG A 113 -5.51 11.59 -0.04
C ARG A 113 -4.89 11.13 -1.36
N MET A 114 -3.84 10.32 -1.29
CA MET A 114 -3.16 9.77 -2.46
C MET A 114 -4.05 8.77 -3.20
N ILE A 115 -4.68 7.85 -2.48
CA ILE A 115 -5.62 6.88 -3.05
C ILE A 115 -6.78 7.61 -3.72
N TYR A 116 -7.34 8.63 -3.09
CA TYR A 116 -8.38 9.47 -3.69
C TYR A 116 -7.92 10.12 -5.00
N ARG A 117 -6.71 10.70 -5.03
CA ARG A 117 -6.14 11.32 -6.23
C ARG A 117 -5.84 10.33 -7.34
N ALA A 118 -5.31 9.15 -7.00
CA ALA A 118 -5.02 8.09 -7.96
C ALA A 118 -6.30 7.53 -8.57
N THR A 119 -7.32 7.28 -7.73
CA THR A 119 -8.62 6.80 -8.17
C THR A 119 -9.33 7.81 -9.08
N GLY A 120 -9.26 9.11 -8.78
CA GLY A 120 -9.79 10.16 -9.66
C GLY A 120 -9.11 10.25 -11.03
N ARG A 121 -8.04 9.48 -11.25
CA ARG A 121 -7.29 9.37 -12.50
C ARG A 121 -7.27 7.94 -13.07
N ASP A 122 -8.12 7.06 -12.56
CA ASP A 122 -8.18 5.64 -12.94
C ASP A 122 -6.82 4.90 -12.77
N ILE A 123 -6.03 5.33 -11.78
CA ILE A 123 -4.78 4.69 -11.39
C ILE A 123 -5.04 3.87 -10.11
N PRO A 124 -5.02 2.53 -10.15
CA PRO A 124 -5.26 1.69 -9.00
C PRO A 124 -4.11 1.80 -8.01
N THR A 125 -4.44 1.66 -6.73
CA THR A 125 -3.44 1.58 -5.68
C THR A 125 -3.41 0.17 -5.08
N VAL A 126 -2.22 -0.31 -4.76
CA VAL A 126 -1.96 -1.64 -4.20
C VAL A 126 -1.02 -1.57 -2.98
N GLY A 127 -1.02 -2.57 -2.11
CA GLY A 127 -0.10 -2.65 -0.96
C GLY A 127 -0.24 -3.93 -0.14
N LEU A 128 0.49 -4.05 0.98
CA LEU A 128 0.56 -5.27 1.81
C LEU A 128 -0.30 -5.22 3.09
N SER A 129 -1.29 -4.34 3.12
CA SER A 129 -2.18 -4.16 4.26
C SER A 129 -3.62 -4.04 3.82
N GLN A 130 -4.47 -4.91 4.38
CA GLN A 130 -5.92 -4.86 4.18
C GLN A 130 -6.53 -3.51 4.59
N GLY A 131 -5.88 -2.76 5.49
CA GLY A 131 -6.33 -1.42 5.90
C GLY A 131 -6.45 -0.46 4.71
N LEU A 132 -5.64 -0.65 3.67
CA LEU A 132 -5.68 0.18 2.47
C LEU A 132 -6.99 0.02 1.68
N LEU A 133 -7.66 -1.14 1.74
CA LEU A 133 -8.95 -1.34 1.06
C LEU A 133 -10.03 -0.42 1.64
N GLN A 134 -9.99 -0.15 2.95
CA GLN A 134 -10.92 0.81 3.58
C GLN A 134 -10.66 2.25 3.14
N LEU A 135 -9.44 2.55 2.69
CA LEU A 135 -9.06 3.84 2.13
C LEU A 135 -9.34 3.94 0.62
N GLY A 136 -9.82 2.85 0.00
CA GLY A 136 -10.16 2.81 -1.43
C GLY A 136 -9.08 2.18 -2.32
N ALA A 137 -8.12 1.43 -1.77
CA ALA A 137 -7.19 0.66 -2.59
C ALA A 137 -7.91 -0.47 -3.33
N VAL A 138 -7.32 -0.88 -4.46
CA VAL A 138 -7.93 -1.87 -5.35
C VAL A 138 -7.53 -3.29 -4.94
N LEU A 139 -6.23 -3.53 -4.72
CA LEU A 139 -5.69 -4.83 -4.33
C LEU A 139 -4.81 -4.70 -3.09
N THR A 140 -4.88 -5.66 -2.19
CA THR A 140 -3.94 -5.77 -1.08
C THR A 140 -3.63 -7.23 -0.80
N ALA A 141 -2.41 -7.54 -0.39
CA ALA A 141 -2.09 -8.84 0.21
C ALA A 141 -1.80 -8.65 1.71
N GLY A 142 -1.80 -9.72 2.50
CA GLY A 142 -1.19 -9.71 3.82
C GLY A 142 0.31 -10.03 3.74
N PRO A 143 1.07 -9.84 4.82
CA PRO A 143 2.47 -10.24 4.88
C PRO A 143 2.60 -11.78 4.79
N GLY A 144 3.29 -12.25 3.75
CA GLY A 144 3.52 -13.66 3.46
C GLY A 144 2.80 -14.12 2.20
N ALA A 145 3.53 -14.80 1.31
CA ALA A 145 3.03 -15.33 0.02
C ALA A 145 1.88 -16.36 0.11
N LYS A 146 1.41 -16.71 1.32
CA LYS A 146 0.28 -17.63 1.55
C LYS A 146 -1.01 -16.89 1.89
N ASP A 147 -0.94 -15.59 2.15
CA ASP A 147 -2.12 -14.80 2.46
C ASP A 147 -2.93 -14.56 1.18
N PRO A 148 -4.27 -14.62 1.26
CA PRO A 148 -5.09 -14.38 0.10
C PRO A 148 -4.93 -12.93 -0.37
N VAL A 149 -5.00 -12.70 -1.68
CA VAL A 149 -5.19 -11.36 -2.21
C VAL A 149 -6.61 -10.90 -1.92
N TYR A 150 -6.70 -9.73 -1.30
CA TYR A 150 -7.93 -9.03 -1.06
C TYR A 150 -8.14 -7.95 -2.13
N ALA A 151 -9.38 -7.76 -2.54
CA ALA A 151 -9.72 -6.79 -3.56
C ALA A 151 -10.99 -6.00 -3.20
N SER A 152 -11.02 -4.71 -3.53
CA SER A 152 -12.25 -3.92 -3.48
C SER A 152 -13.01 -4.07 -4.80
N LYS A 153 -14.09 -4.87 -4.82
CA LYS A 153 -14.93 -5.04 -6.03
C LYS A 153 -15.57 -3.73 -6.46
N GLU A 154 -15.99 -2.91 -5.50
CA GLU A 154 -16.57 -1.60 -5.79
C GLU A 154 -15.57 -0.68 -6.51
N THR A 155 -14.35 -0.54 -5.96
CA THR A 155 -13.33 0.32 -6.55
C THR A 155 -12.88 -0.21 -7.91
N ALA A 156 -12.66 -1.52 -8.03
CA ALA A 156 -12.29 -2.15 -9.29
C ALA A 156 -13.38 -1.98 -10.36
N ALA A 157 -14.66 -2.15 -10.01
CA ALA A 157 -15.77 -1.96 -10.93
C ALA A 157 -15.87 -0.51 -11.41
N ARG A 158 -15.71 0.47 -10.51
CA ARG A 158 -15.67 1.89 -10.86
C ARG A 158 -14.58 2.19 -11.90
N MET A 159 -13.42 1.56 -11.74
CA MET A 159 -12.25 1.75 -12.60
C MET A 159 -12.21 0.78 -13.80
N LYS A 160 -13.22 -0.09 -13.94
CA LYS A 160 -13.31 -1.13 -14.98
C LYS A 160 -12.08 -2.06 -15.03
N LEU A 161 -11.57 -2.41 -13.86
CA LEU A 161 -10.39 -3.26 -13.70
C LEU A 161 -10.79 -4.73 -13.58
N ALA A 162 -10.00 -5.59 -14.22
CA ALA A 162 -10.03 -7.02 -13.92
C ALA A 162 -9.54 -7.25 -12.48
N LEU A 163 -10.13 -8.26 -11.83
CA LEU A 163 -9.74 -8.71 -10.50
C LEU A 163 -9.21 -10.14 -10.57
N PRO A 164 -8.30 -10.53 -9.66
CA PRO A 164 -7.77 -11.88 -9.65
C PRO A 164 -8.88 -12.87 -9.29
N GLU A 165 -8.82 -14.05 -9.90
CA GLU A 165 -9.71 -15.14 -9.53
C GLU A 165 -9.48 -15.52 -8.06
N GLY A 166 -10.55 -15.76 -7.31
CA GLY A 166 -10.46 -16.10 -5.88
C GLY A 166 -10.17 -14.92 -4.95
N ALA A 167 -10.08 -13.68 -5.45
CA ALA A 167 -9.89 -12.51 -4.60
C ALA A 167 -11.01 -12.35 -3.56
N VAL A 168 -10.61 -12.15 -2.30
CA VAL A 168 -11.55 -11.94 -1.20
C VAL A 168 -11.91 -10.46 -1.13
N ASP A 169 -13.21 -10.13 -1.07
CA ASP A 169 -13.63 -8.75 -0.84
C ASP A 169 -14.11 -8.56 0.61
N PRO A 170 -13.27 -8.00 1.50
CA PRO A 170 -13.65 -7.74 2.88
C PRO A 170 -14.45 -6.45 3.05
N THR A 171 -14.59 -5.62 2.00
CA THR A 171 -15.26 -4.32 2.04
C THR A 171 -16.77 -4.42 1.88
N THR A 172 -17.27 -5.51 1.29
CA THR A 172 -18.71 -5.79 1.28
C THR A 172 -19.20 -6.12 2.68
N LYS A 173 -19.86 -5.15 3.36
CA LYS A 173 -20.66 -5.45 4.56
C LYS A 173 -21.61 -6.59 4.20
N LYS A 174 -21.56 -7.72 4.91
CA LYS A 174 -22.66 -8.70 4.91
C LYS A 174 -23.93 -7.91 5.25
N LYS A 175 -24.80 -7.68 4.27
CA LYS A 175 -26.20 -7.34 4.56
C LYS A 175 -26.73 -8.53 5.35
N GLY A 176 -26.87 -8.37 6.65
CA GLY A 176 -27.53 -9.35 7.50
C GLY A 176 -28.91 -9.64 6.91
N LYS A 177 -29.16 -10.91 6.62
CA LYS A 177 -30.52 -11.44 6.55
C LYS A 177 -30.99 -11.72 7.96
#